data_AF-A0A8J6G6C6-F1
#
_entry.id   AF-A0A8J6G6C6-F1
#
_cell.length_a   1.000
_cell.length_b   1.000
_cell.length_c   1.000
_cell.angle_alpha   90.00
_cell.angle_beta   90.00
_cell.angle_gamma   90.00
#
_symmetry.space_group_name_H-M   'P 1'
#
loop_
_entity.id
_entity.type
_entity.pdbx_description
1 polymer ?
#
loop_
_entity_poly.entity_id
_entity_poly.type
_entity_poly.pdbx_seq_one_letter_code
_entity_poly.pdbx_strand_id
1 'polypeptide(L)'
;MGRYRVRVVTGAWLFSGSLNRVELWLVGAHREVKLELPLRPARGKEEEFDFDVPEDLGPLQFVKLHKQHTVVDDAWFCNLITVQGPETNAEAVFPCYRWVQGDGELSLPEGTEKVHRCWQDDELFGYQFLNGANPMLLRRSTSLPSRLVLPSGAEELQAQLEKELQNGSLFEVDFILLDGIPANVIRGEQQYLAAPLVMLRMDPSGKLLPMAIQIQPPSPSSPVPTLFLPSDPPLAWLLAKIWVRSSDFQLQELQFHLLNTHLVAEVIAVATMRCLPGLHPIFKVKTPTSVPSLLEPK
;
A
#
# COMPACT_ATOMS: atom_id res chain seq x y z
N MET A 1 -16.93 -20.11 19.85
CA MET A 1 -16.24 -20.54 21.08
C MET A 1 -15.03 -21.37 20.71
N GLY A 2 -13.85 -20.99 21.17
CA GLY A 2 -12.65 -21.77 20.91
C GLY A 2 -11.36 -21.12 21.41
N ARG A 3 -10.24 -21.83 21.21
CA ARG A 3 -8.91 -21.40 21.61
C ARG A 3 -8.32 -20.45 20.58
N TYR A 4 -7.87 -19.28 21.03
CA TYR A 4 -7.14 -18.30 20.26
C TYR A 4 -5.70 -18.25 20.73
N ARG A 5 -4.76 -18.23 19.79
CA ARG A 5 -3.34 -18.04 20.07
C ARG A 5 -2.92 -16.67 19.60
N VAL A 6 -2.48 -15.82 20.53
CA VAL A 6 -2.06 -14.44 20.27
C VAL A 6 -0.55 -14.36 20.39
N ARG A 7 0.13 -13.87 19.35
CA ARG A 7 1.56 -13.58 19.37
C ARG A 7 1.78 -12.07 19.27
N VAL A 8 2.64 -11.53 20.11
CA VAL A 8 3.02 -10.11 20.10
C VAL A 8 4.51 -9.99 19.81
N VAL A 9 4.86 -9.21 18.79
CA VAL A 9 6.25 -8.98 18.36
C VAL A 9 6.69 -7.57 18.75
N THR A 10 7.73 -7.48 19.58
CA THR A 10 8.32 -6.20 19.99
C THR A 10 9.54 -5.86 19.14
N GLY A 11 9.69 -4.58 18.75
CA GLY A 11 10.82 -4.10 17.95
C GLY A 11 12.19 -4.37 18.58
N ALA A 12 13.23 -4.43 17.75
CA ALA A 12 14.60 -4.69 18.20
C ALA A 12 15.45 -3.42 18.41
N TRP A 13 14.86 -2.23 18.26
CA TRP A 13 15.52 -0.95 18.47
C TRP A 13 15.85 -0.71 19.95
N LEU A 14 16.79 0.21 20.22
CA LEU A 14 17.03 0.66 21.59
C LEU A 14 15.73 1.28 22.14
N PHE A 15 15.38 0.95 23.39
CA PHE A 15 14.13 1.37 24.05
C PHE A 15 12.83 0.77 23.47
N SER A 16 12.89 -0.21 22.57
CA SER A 16 11.65 -0.81 22.04
C SER A 16 10.84 -1.61 23.08
N GLY A 17 11.43 -2.03 24.20
CA GLY A 17 10.72 -2.73 25.28
C GLY A 17 10.12 -1.76 26.31
N SER A 18 9.16 -2.26 27.09
CA SER A 18 8.44 -1.49 28.10
C SER A 18 8.20 -2.32 29.37
N LEU A 19 8.24 -1.67 30.52
CA LEU A 19 7.92 -2.22 31.83
C LEU A 19 6.44 -2.02 32.19
N ASN A 20 5.71 -1.21 31.41
CA ASN A 20 4.28 -0.98 31.56
C ASN A 20 3.47 -2.23 31.14
N ARG A 21 2.25 -2.34 31.68
CA ARG A 21 1.35 -3.45 31.34
C ARG A 21 0.63 -3.15 30.05
N VAL A 22 0.39 -4.18 29.25
CA VAL A 22 -0.34 -4.09 27.99
C VAL A 22 -1.61 -4.94 28.09
N GLU A 23 -2.75 -4.31 27.85
CA GLU A 23 -4.03 -4.96 27.69
C GLU A 23 -4.39 -5.04 26.21
N LEU A 24 -5.10 -6.10 25.82
CA LEU A 24 -5.48 -6.34 24.42
C LEU A 24 -6.95 -6.76 24.33
N TRP A 25 -7.62 -6.42 23.23
CA TRP A 25 -8.95 -6.91 22.91
C TRP A 25 -8.95 -7.52 21.52
N LEU A 26 -9.62 -8.66 21.38
CA LEU A 26 -9.98 -9.21 20.07
C LEU A 26 -11.35 -8.68 19.69
N VAL A 27 -11.45 -7.99 18.56
CA VAL A 27 -12.71 -7.43 18.04
C VAL A 27 -13.05 -8.15 16.74
N GLY A 28 -14.07 -8.99 16.78
CA GLY A 28 -14.60 -9.67 15.61
C GLY A 28 -15.93 -9.08 15.13
N ALA A 29 -16.41 -9.56 13.99
CA ALA A 29 -17.62 -9.07 13.34
C ALA A 29 -18.89 -9.18 14.22
N HIS A 30 -18.92 -10.11 15.17
CA HIS A 30 -20.08 -10.34 16.03
C HIS A 30 -19.92 -9.71 17.42
N ARG A 31 -18.72 -9.80 18.01
CA ARG A 31 -18.44 -9.43 19.41
C ARG A 31 -16.97 -9.05 19.61
N GLU A 32 -16.68 -8.44 20.76
CA GLU A 32 -15.32 -8.22 21.25
C GLU A 32 -15.09 -8.86 22.61
N VAL A 33 -13.84 -9.25 22.88
CA VAL A 33 -13.43 -9.81 24.18
C VAL A 33 -12.13 -9.16 24.65
N LYS A 34 -12.07 -8.79 25.93
CA LYS A 34 -10.84 -8.32 26.58
C LYS A 34 -9.97 -9.52 26.95
N LEU A 35 -8.69 -9.45 26.61
CA LEU A 35 -7.66 -10.42 26.99
C LEU A 35 -6.76 -9.82 28.07
N GLU A 36 -6.71 -10.47 29.21
CA GLU A 36 -5.76 -10.12 30.27
C GLU A 36 -4.41 -10.78 29.98
N LEU A 37 -3.56 -10.07 29.24
CA LEU A 37 -2.21 -10.53 28.93
C LEU A 37 -1.25 -10.25 30.10
N PRO A 38 -0.50 -11.25 30.59
CA PRO A 38 0.64 -11.01 31.45
C PRO A 38 1.86 -10.54 30.63
N LEU A 39 1.66 -9.64 29.66
CA LEU A 39 2.69 -9.16 28.74
C LEU A 39 3.47 -8.00 29.35
N ARG A 40 4.80 -8.12 29.33
CA ARG A 40 5.75 -7.03 29.59
C ARG A 40 6.72 -6.96 28.41
N PRO A 41 6.48 -6.07 27.44
CA PRO A 41 7.17 -6.14 26.17
C PRO A 41 8.70 -6.08 26.29
N ALA A 42 9.38 -7.17 25.96
CA ALA A 42 10.83 -7.21 25.96
C ALA A 42 11.39 -6.89 24.56
N ARG A 43 12.45 -6.08 24.52
CA ARG A 43 13.12 -5.69 23.27
C ARG A 43 13.47 -6.91 22.40
N GLY A 44 13.04 -6.89 21.15
CA GLY A 44 13.33 -7.93 20.15
C GLY A 44 12.75 -9.30 20.48
N LYS A 45 11.78 -9.38 21.39
CA LYS A 45 11.12 -10.62 21.78
C LYS A 45 9.77 -10.78 21.09
N GLU A 46 9.45 -12.05 20.87
CA GLU A 46 8.14 -12.53 20.47
C GLU A 46 7.56 -13.29 21.66
N GLU A 47 6.36 -12.94 22.06
CA GLU A 47 5.68 -13.53 23.21
C GLU A 47 4.33 -14.08 22.74
N GLU A 48 4.01 -15.31 23.13
CA GLU A 48 2.83 -16.04 22.67
C GLU A 48 1.95 -16.46 23.85
N PHE A 49 0.64 -16.32 23.68
CA PHE A 49 -0.36 -16.54 24.72
C PHE A 49 -1.56 -17.28 24.13
N ASP A 50 -2.06 -18.29 24.82
CA ASP A 50 -3.27 -19.02 24.44
C ASP A 50 -4.44 -18.62 25.34
N PHE A 51 -5.61 -18.39 24.74
CA PHE A 51 -6.83 -17.99 25.43
C PHE A 51 -8.03 -18.81 24.97
N ASP A 52 -8.82 -19.31 25.92
CA ASP A 52 -10.10 -19.93 25.63
C ASP A 52 -11.20 -18.87 25.68
N VAL A 53 -11.78 -18.55 24.52
CA VAL A 53 -12.84 -17.54 24.40
C VAL A 53 -14.20 -18.25 24.32
N PRO A 54 -15.10 -18.05 25.31
CA PRO A 54 -16.38 -18.76 25.38
C PRO A 54 -17.38 -18.30 24.30
N GLU A 55 -17.15 -17.14 23.70
CA GLU A 55 -18.03 -16.52 22.73
C GLU A 55 -17.58 -16.81 21.29
N ASP A 56 -18.49 -16.67 20.33
CA ASP A 56 -18.11 -16.59 18.92
C ASP A 56 -17.90 -15.12 18.54
N LEU A 57 -16.67 -14.77 18.19
CA LEU A 57 -16.30 -13.43 17.76
C LEU A 57 -16.65 -13.19 16.28
N GLY A 58 -16.85 -14.25 15.50
CA GLY A 58 -16.86 -14.18 14.03
C GLY A 58 -15.48 -13.84 13.45
N PRO A 59 -15.40 -13.47 12.15
CA PRO A 59 -14.15 -13.00 11.55
C PRO A 59 -13.56 -11.82 12.32
N LEU A 60 -12.29 -11.93 12.72
CA LEU A 60 -11.58 -10.85 13.41
C LEU A 60 -11.45 -9.65 12.47
N GLN A 61 -11.63 -8.44 13.01
CA GLN A 61 -11.55 -7.20 12.24
C GLN A 61 -10.46 -6.26 12.77
N PHE A 62 -10.34 -6.16 14.10
CA PHE A 62 -9.37 -5.30 14.77
C PHE A 62 -8.84 -5.97 16.04
N VAL A 63 -7.64 -5.57 16.43
CA VAL A 63 -7.08 -5.77 17.76
C VAL A 63 -7.00 -4.40 18.42
N LYS A 64 -7.61 -4.23 19.60
CA LYS A 64 -7.37 -3.04 20.42
C LYS A 64 -6.22 -3.30 21.35
N LEU A 65 -5.44 -2.26 21.60
CA LEU A 65 -4.24 -2.30 22.41
C LEU A 65 -4.26 -1.09 23.35
N HIS A 66 -4.03 -1.33 24.63
CA HIS A 66 -3.96 -0.26 25.62
C HIS A 66 -2.78 -0.51 26.55
N LYS A 67 -1.89 0.47 26.66
CA LYS A 67 -0.73 0.40 27.54
C LYS A 67 -1.03 1.21 28.79
N GLN A 68 -1.00 0.56 29.94
CA GLN A 68 -1.23 1.20 31.24
C GLN A 68 0.07 1.42 31.97
N HIS A 69 0.34 2.67 32.32
CA HIS A 69 1.45 3.03 33.18
C HIS A 69 0.97 3.35 34.60
N THR A 70 1.76 2.99 35.61
CA THR A 70 1.42 3.27 37.02
C THR A 70 2.11 4.52 37.56
N VAL A 71 3.40 4.67 37.28
CA VAL A 71 4.23 5.79 37.80
C VAL A 71 5.06 6.45 36.71
N VAL A 72 5.61 5.65 35.78
CA VAL A 72 6.42 6.14 34.66
C VAL A 72 5.86 5.57 33.37
N ASP A 73 5.51 6.44 32.43
CA ASP A 73 5.13 6.10 31.06
C ASP A 73 6.40 5.85 30.24
N ASP A 74 6.70 4.59 29.94
CA ASP A 74 7.76 4.22 29.00
C ASP A 74 7.19 3.84 27.63
N ALA A 75 7.83 4.32 26.56
CA ALA A 75 7.39 4.03 25.21
C ALA A 75 7.66 2.57 24.83
N TRP A 76 6.74 1.95 24.11
CA TRP A 76 6.88 0.60 23.59
C TRP A 76 6.82 0.62 22.06
N PHE A 77 7.73 -0.07 21.37
CA PHE A 77 7.61 -0.24 19.92
C PHE A 77 7.01 -1.61 19.58
N CYS A 78 5.74 -1.61 19.19
CA CYS A 78 5.04 -2.80 18.74
C CYS A 78 5.26 -2.99 17.23
N ASN A 79 5.81 -4.13 16.81
CA ASN A 79 5.96 -4.46 15.38
C ASN A 79 4.62 -4.92 14.81
N LEU A 80 4.11 -6.04 15.31
CA LEU A 80 2.87 -6.64 14.86
C LEU A 80 2.31 -7.55 15.94
N ILE A 81 1.02 -7.85 15.82
CA ILE A 81 0.31 -8.83 16.62
C ILE A 81 -0.28 -9.85 15.66
N THR A 82 -0.18 -11.15 15.96
CA THR A 82 -0.88 -12.18 15.21
C THR A 82 -1.86 -12.93 16.09
N VAL A 83 -2.96 -13.39 15.50
CA VAL A 83 -4.02 -14.12 16.20
C VAL A 83 -4.42 -15.32 15.35
N GLN A 84 -4.18 -16.52 15.86
CA GLN A 84 -4.67 -17.75 15.24
C GLN A 84 -5.99 -18.15 15.91
N GLY A 85 -7.05 -18.31 15.10
CA GLY A 85 -8.38 -18.66 15.58
C GLY A 85 -8.60 -20.18 15.73
N PRO A 86 -9.76 -20.60 16.27
CA PRO A 86 -10.06 -21.99 16.55
C PRO A 86 -10.50 -22.82 15.33
N GLU A 87 -11.10 -22.19 14.31
CA GLU A 87 -11.70 -22.91 13.17
C GLU A 87 -10.75 -23.08 11.98
N THR A 88 -9.72 -22.24 11.89
CA THR A 88 -8.77 -22.23 10.78
C THR A 88 -7.34 -22.23 11.32
N ASN A 89 -6.43 -22.96 10.67
CA ASN A 89 -4.99 -22.77 10.88
C ASN A 89 -4.48 -21.44 10.29
N ALA A 90 -5.38 -20.55 9.86
CA ALA A 90 -5.04 -19.26 9.32
C ALA A 90 -4.75 -18.30 10.48
N GLU A 91 -3.58 -17.68 10.41
CA GLU A 91 -3.15 -16.65 11.35
C GLU A 91 -3.59 -15.29 10.80
N ALA A 92 -4.36 -14.53 11.57
CA ALA A 92 -4.73 -13.15 11.27
C ALA A 92 -3.62 -12.22 11.76
N VAL A 93 -3.23 -11.23 10.95
CA VAL A 93 -2.09 -10.35 11.24
C VAL A 93 -2.57 -8.91 11.43
N PHE A 94 -2.09 -8.28 12.49
CA PHE A 94 -2.40 -6.92 12.91
C PHE A 94 -1.07 -6.13 13.00
N PRO A 95 -0.58 -5.58 11.87
CA PRO A 95 0.60 -4.73 11.82
C PRO A 95 0.42 -3.46 12.67
N CYS A 96 1.45 -3.12 13.43
CA CYS A 96 1.47 -1.92 14.26
C CYS A 96 2.58 -0.96 13.82
N TYR A 97 3.82 -1.48 13.72
CA TYR A 97 5.05 -0.80 13.30
C TYR A 97 5.21 0.63 13.83
N ARG A 98 4.78 0.88 15.07
CA ARG A 98 4.79 2.22 15.68
C ARG A 98 5.09 2.19 17.17
N TRP A 99 5.52 3.34 17.67
CA TRP A 99 5.62 3.61 19.09
C TRP A 99 4.22 3.78 19.70
N VAL A 100 4.00 3.09 20.82
CA VAL A 100 2.83 3.14 21.69
C VAL A 100 3.28 3.85 22.97
N GLN A 101 2.69 5.01 23.23
CA GLN A 101 3.04 5.89 24.35
C GLN A 101 1.77 6.51 24.94
N GLY A 102 1.77 6.75 26.26
CA GLY A 102 0.60 7.20 27.01
C GLY A 102 -0.48 6.12 27.16
N ASP A 103 -1.62 6.53 27.73
CA ASP A 103 -2.77 5.68 28.06
C ASP A 103 -3.83 5.64 26.94
N GLY A 104 -3.45 5.98 25.70
CA GLY A 104 -4.38 5.91 24.58
C GLY A 104 -4.73 4.46 24.23
N GLU A 105 -5.97 4.22 23.80
CA GLU A 105 -6.34 2.98 23.12
C GLU A 105 -5.92 3.08 21.64
N LEU A 106 -5.22 2.06 21.14
CA LEU A 106 -4.83 1.91 19.75
C LEU A 106 -5.62 0.76 19.13
N SER A 107 -6.45 1.06 18.14
CA SER A 107 -7.13 0.05 17.33
C SER A 107 -6.30 -0.28 16.10
N LEU A 108 -5.82 -1.51 16.03
CA LEU A 108 -5.08 -2.07 14.90
C LEU A 108 -6.06 -2.85 14.03
N PRO A 109 -6.40 -2.39 12.82
CA PRO A 109 -7.13 -3.24 11.87
C PRO A 109 -6.30 -4.48 11.56
N GLU A 110 -6.98 -5.57 11.22
CA GLU A 110 -6.33 -6.68 10.52
C GLU A 110 -5.67 -6.08 9.28
N GLY A 111 -4.33 -6.02 9.30
CA GLY A 111 -3.58 -5.31 8.29
C GLY A 111 -3.47 -6.19 7.09
N THR A 112 -4.54 -6.17 6.30
CA THR A 112 -4.74 -6.74 4.98
C THR A 112 -3.57 -7.61 4.53
N GLU A 113 -3.50 -8.77 5.15
CA GLU A 113 -2.46 -9.77 4.93
C GLU A 113 -2.34 -10.18 3.47
N LYS A 114 -3.41 -9.91 2.70
CA LYS A 114 -3.48 -10.09 1.26
C LYS A 114 -2.28 -9.46 0.55
N VAL A 115 -1.81 -8.26 0.90
CA VAL A 115 -0.65 -7.70 0.20
C VAL A 115 0.62 -8.46 0.59
N HIS A 116 0.90 -8.65 1.88
CA HIS A 116 2.10 -9.37 2.31
C HIS A 116 2.15 -10.83 1.81
N ARG A 117 1.02 -11.54 1.79
CA ARG A 117 0.89 -12.92 1.29
C ARG A 117 0.94 -13.00 -0.24
N CYS A 118 0.32 -12.06 -0.94
CA CYS A 118 0.02 -12.17 -2.37
C CYS A 118 0.68 -11.07 -3.23
N TRP A 119 1.63 -10.28 -2.72
CA TRP A 119 2.27 -9.21 -3.53
C TRP A 119 2.99 -9.75 -4.77
N GLN A 120 3.37 -11.02 -4.76
CA GLN A 120 3.97 -11.71 -5.90
C GLN A 120 2.92 -12.16 -6.94
N ASP A 121 1.63 -12.12 -6.61
CA ASP A 121 0.56 -12.60 -7.49
C ASP A 121 0.26 -11.56 -8.58
N ASP A 122 0.15 -12.04 -9.83
CA ASP A 122 -0.18 -11.19 -10.98
C ASP A 122 -1.58 -10.58 -10.88
N GLU A 123 -2.52 -11.29 -10.24
CA GLU A 123 -3.86 -10.79 -9.97
C GLU A 123 -3.83 -9.59 -9.02
N LEU A 124 -3.06 -9.65 -7.93
CA LEU A 124 -2.95 -8.52 -7.00
C LEU A 124 -2.15 -7.36 -7.62
N PHE A 125 -1.13 -7.68 -8.43
CA PHE A 125 -0.38 -6.68 -9.18
C PHE A 125 -1.30 -5.87 -10.11
N GLY A 126 -2.12 -6.53 -10.93
CA GLY A 126 -3.06 -5.87 -11.83
C GLY A 126 -4.20 -5.16 -11.08
N TYR A 127 -4.74 -5.78 -10.02
CA TYR A 127 -5.82 -5.22 -9.20
C TYR A 127 -5.48 -3.83 -8.64
N GLN A 128 -4.23 -3.59 -8.26
CA GLN A 128 -3.78 -2.32 -7.70
C GLN A 128 -3.94 -1.14 -8.68
N PHE A 129 -3.95 -1.37 -9.99
CA PHE A 129 -4.17 -0.31 -10.98
C PHE A 129 -5.63 0.14 -11.08
N LEU A 130 -6.58 -0.65 -10.57
CA LEU A 130 -8.00 -0.32 -10.51
C LEU A 130 -8.42 0.18 -9.13
N ASN A 131 -7.95 -0.49 -8.08
CA ASN A 131 -8.46 -0.34 -6.72
C ASN A 131 -7.34 -0.16 -5.68
N GLY A 132 -6.10 0.03 -6.12
CA GLY A 132 -4.99 0.35 -5.23
C GLY A 132 -4.95 1.83 -4.85
N ALA A 133 -3.83 2.25 -4.26
CA ALA A 133 -3.63 3.64 -3.85
C ALA A 133 -3.54 4.62 -5.02
N ASN A 134 -3.16 4.14 -6.22
CA ASN A 134 -3.00 4.95 -7.41
C ASN A 134 -3.78 4.39 -8.63
N PRO A 135 -5.11 4.56 -8.67
CA PRO A 135 -5.93 4.10 -9.78
C PRO A 135 -5.97 5.08 -10.97
N MET A 136 -5.04 6.04 -11.04
CA MET A 136 -5.13 7.19 -11.94
C MET A 136 -4.42 6.98 -13.30
N LEU A 137 -3.53 6.00 -13.42
CA LEU A 137 -2.74 5.78 -14.64
C LEU A 137 -3.37 4.81 -15.64
N LEU A 138 -4.19 3.86 -15.17
CA LEU A 138 -4.70 2.81 -16.03
C LEU A 138 -5.60 3.39 -17.12
N ARG A 139 -5.35 3.01 -18.37
CA ARG A 139 -6.19 3.37 -19.50
C ARG A 139 -6.44 2.17 -20.39
N ARG A 140 -7.61 2.12 -21.02
CA ARG A 140 -7.90 1.15 -22.06
C ARG A 140 -7.13 1.52 -23.32
N SER A 141 -6.43 0.57 -23.91
CA SER A 141 -5.66 0.77 -25.13
C SER A 141 -6.59 0.92 -26.33
N THR A 142 -6.37 1.94 -27.14
CA THR A 142 -7.04 2.12 -28.45
C THR A 142 -6.13 1.76 -29.63
N SER A 143 -4.84 1.67 -29.38
CA SER A 143 -3.78 1.23 -30.27
C SER A 143 -2.61 0.74 -29.41
N LEU A 144 -1.69 -0.04 -29.95
CA LEU A 144 -0.46 -0.37 -29.23
C LEU A 144 0.38 0.90 -29.00
N PRO A 145 0.96 1.10 -27.79
CA PRO A 145 1.82 2.25 -27.51
C PRO A 145 3.00 2.33 -28.47
N SER A 146 3.30 3.52 -28.99
CA SER A 146 4.40 3.71 -29.96
C SER A 146 5.78 3.35 -29.40
N ARG A 147 5.94 3.45 -28.08
CA ARG A 147 7.18 3.08 -27.36
C ARG A 147 7.30 1.59 -27.04
N LEU A 148 6.26 0.78 -27.32
CA LEU A 148 6.29 -0.68 -27.21
C LEU A 148 6.97 -1.25 -28.45
N VAL A 149 8.27 -1.51 -28.35
CA VAL A 149 9.05 -2.06 -29.47
C VAL A 149 9.23 -3.56 -29.24
N LEU A 150 8.55 -4.37 -30.05
CA LEU A 150 8.60 -5.83 -29.95
C LEU A 150 9.92 -6.35 -30.54
N PRO A 151 10.67 -7.22 -29.83
CA PRO A 151 11.86 -7.86 -30.38
C PRO A 151 11.50 -8.88 -31.47
N SER A 152 12.47 -9.21 -32.33
CA SER A 152 12.32 -10.31 -33.29
C SER A 152 12.02 -11.62 -32.57
N GLY A 153 11.06 -12.41 -33.05
CA GLY A 153 10.62 -13.63 -32.38
C GLY A 153 9.46 -13.45 -31.38
N ALA A 154 8.91 -12.24 -31.25
CA ALA A 154 7.76 -11.94 -30.37
C ALA A 154 6.40 -11.99 -31.10
N GLU A 155 6.29 -12.74 -32.20
CA GLU A 155 5.08 -12.79 -33.04
C GLU A 155 3.86 -13.32 -32.27
N GLU A 156 4.06 -14.29 -31.36
CA GLU A 156 2.99 -14.80 -30.51
C GLU A 156 2.46 -13.72 -29.56
N LEU A 157 3.35 -12.98 -28.90
CA LEU A 157 2.97 -11.87 -28.03
C LEU A 157 2.25 -10.78 -28.82
N GLN A 158 2.75 -10.44 -30.01
CA GLN A 158 2.09 -9.48 -30.89
C GLN A 158 0.65 -9.89 -31.21
N ALA A 159 0.45 -11.14 -31.62
CA ALA A 159 -0.87 -11.67 -31.93
C ALA A 159 -1.80 -11.65 -30.71
N GLN A 160 -1.28 -11.96 -29.51
CA GLN A 160 -2.06 -11.87 -28.27
C GLN A 160 -2.46 -10.43 -27.94
N LEU A 161 -1.54 -9.47 -28.04
CA LEU A 161 -1.83 -8.04 -27.81
C LEU A 161 -2.86 -7.51 -28.80
N GLU A 162 -2.69 -7.82 -30.09
CA GLU A 162 -3.64 -7.40 -31.15
C GLU A 162 -5.03 -8.01 -30.95
N LYS A 163 -5.11 -9.26 -30.49
CA LYS A 163 -6.38 -9.91 -30.15
C LYS A 163 -7.10 -9.20 -29.00
N GLU A 164 -6.41 -8.93 -27.89
CA GLU A 164 -7.03 -8.23 -26.75
C GLU A 164 -7.38 -6.77 -27.11
N LEU A 165 -6.61 -6.14 -28.00
CA LEU A 165 -6.93 -4.81 -28.54
C LEU A 165 -8.24 -4.84 -29.34
N GLN A 166 -8.40 -5.79 -30.27
CA GLN A 166 -9.62 -5.96 -31.07
C GLN A 166 -10.85 -6.26 -30.19
N ASN A 167 -10.65 -7.01 -29.11
CA ASN A 167 -11.70 -7.33 -28.14
C ASN A 167 -12.05 -6.15 -27.21
N GLY A 168 -11.24 -5.09 -27.19
CA GLY A 168 -11.40 -3.96 -26.26
C GLY A 168 -11.08 -4.32 -24.81
N SER A 169 -10.34 -5.40 -24.58
CA SER A 169 -9.92 -5.92 -23.28
C SER A 169 -8.46 -5.60 -22.94
N LEU A 170 -7.72 -4.94 -23.85
CA LEU A 170 -6.35 -4.48 -23.62
C LEU A 170 -6.30 -3.14 -22.87
N PHE A 171 -5.44 -3.07 -21.87
CA PHE A 171 -5.16 -1.90 -21.05
C PHE A 171 -3.66 -1.65 -20.96
N GLU A 172 -3.30 -0.41 -20.66
CA GLU A 172 -1.92 0.03 -20.52
C GLU A 172 -1.74 0.95 -19.32
N VAL A 173 -0.56 0.86 -18.71
CA VAL A 173 -0.07 1.78 -17.67
C VAL A 173 1.30 2.26 -18.11
N ASP A 174 1.43 3.56 -18.38
CA ASP A 174 2.63 4.16 -18.96
C ASP A 174 3.26 5.17 -17.99
N PHE A 175 4.46 4.86 -17.51
CA PHE A 175 5.23 5.67 -16.58
C PHE A 175 6.25 6.56 -17.30
N ILE A 176 6.01 6.92 -18.56
CA ILE A 176 6.91 7.79 -19.37
C ILE A 176 7.30 9.10 -18.67
N LEU A 177 6.47 9.62 -17.76
CA LEU A 177 6.76 10.84 -17.00
C LEU A 177 8.02 10.74 -16.11
N LEU A 178 8.49 9.52 -15.81
CA LEU A 178 9.72 9.29 -15.05
C LEU A 178 10.97 9.25 -15.94
N ASP A 179 10.81 9.25 -17.27
CA ASP A 179 11.96 9.20 -18.18
C ASP A 179 12.82 10.46 -18.07
N GLY A 180 14.14 10.25 -18.03
CA GLY A 180 15.13 11.33 -17.89
C GLY A 180 15.15 12.04 -16.52
N ILE A 181 14.33 11.64 -15.55
CA ILE A 181 14.38 12.23 -14.20
C ILE A 181 15.67 11.78 -13.48
N PRO A 182 16.48 12.72 -12.95
CA PRO A 182 17.68 12.38 -12.22
C PRO A 182 17.32 11.63 -10.94
N ALA A 183 17.89 10.44 -10.77
CA ALA A 183 17.71 9.65 -9.57
C ALA A 183 18.53 10.23 -8.40
N ASN A 184 18.00 10.05 -7.18
CA ASN A 184 18.60 10.59 -5.96
C ASN A 184 19.93 9.89 -5.60
N VAL A 185 20.70 10.50 -4.69
CA VAL A 185 21.87 9.90 -4.04
C VAL A 185 21.63 9.90 -2.53
N ILE A 186 21.51 8.72 -1.94
CA ILE A 186 21.18 8.56 -0.51
C ILE A 186 22.42 8.05 0.22
N ARG A 187 22.95 8.84 1.16
CA ARG A 187 24.17 8.51 1.93
C ARG A 187 25.38 8.19 1.04
N GLY A 188 25.50 8.90 -0.08
CA GLY A 188 26.56 8.69 -1.07
C GLY A 188 26.29 7.57 -2.07
N GLU A 189 25.20 6.80 -1.90
CA GLU A 189 24.85 5.67 -2.77
C GLU A 189 23.85 6.10 -3.85
N GLN A 190 24.18 5.82 -5.11
CA GLN A 190 23.33 6.11 -6.26
C GLN A 190 22.03 5.31 -6.19
N GLN A 191 20.90 6.00 -6.27
CA GLN A 191 19.59 5.38 -6.45
C GLN A 191 19.23 5.33 -7.94
N TYR A 192 18.16 4.63 -8.30
CA TYR A 192 17.83 4.38 -9.69
C TYR A 192 16.33 4.53 -9.92
N LEU A 193 15.95 4.96 -11.12
CA LEU A 193 14.57 5.12 -11.55
C LEU A 193 14.35 4.36 -12.86
N ALA A 194 13.09 4.00 -13.09
CA ALA A 194 12.62 3.42 -14.33
C ALA A 194 11.38 4.16 -14.82
N ALA A 195 11.15 4.13 -16.13
CA ALA A 195 9.95 4.66 -16.76
C ALA A 195 9.19 3.54 -17.47
N PRO A 196 8.63 2.57 -16.73
CA PRO A 196 8.09 1.36 -17.33
C PRO A 196 6.83 1.59 -18.17
N LEU A 197 6.55 0.64 -19.06
CA LEU A 197 5.26 0.46 -19.72
C LEU A 197 4.75 -0.94 -19.37
N VAL A 198 3.50 -1.03 -18.91
CA VAL A 198 2.83 -2.30 -18.60
C VAL A 198 1.65 -2.48 -19.54
N MET A 199 1.59 -3.63 -20.20
CA MET A 199 0.41 -4.07 -20.95
C MET A 199 -0.37 -5.08 -20.11
N LEU A 200 -1.69 -4.90 -19.99
CA LEU A 200 -2.57 -5.77 -19.21
C LEU A 200 -3.79 -6.17 -20.03
N ARG A 201 -4.37 -7.33 -19.72
CA ARG A 201 -5.67 -7.76 -20.25
C ARG A 201 -6.69 -7.91 -19.15
N MET A 202 -7.92 -7.53 -19.44
CA MET A 202 -9.08 -7.87 -18.61
C MET A 202 -9.62 -9.22 -19.05
N ASP A 203 -9.62 -10.20 -18.16
CA ASP A 203 -10.24 -11.50 -18.45
C ASP A 203 -11.78 -11.44 -18.30
N PRO A 204 -12.52 -12.45 -18.79
CA PRO A 204 -13.99 -12.48 -18.68
C PRO A 204 -14.51 -12.56 -17.24
N SER A 205 -13.67 -12.91 -16.26
CA SER A 205 -14.03 -12.93 -14.83
C SER A 205 -13.87 -11.56 -14.16
N GLY A 206 -13.38 -10.55 -14.89
CA GLY A 206 -13.13 -9.21 -14.39
C GLY A 206 -11.77 -9.04 -13.71
N LYS A 207 -10.84 -9.97 -13.90
CA LYS A 207 -9.47 -9.86 -13.39
C LYS A 207 -8.59 -9.17 -14.42
N LEU A 208 -7.85 -8.16 -13.96
CA LEU A 208 -6.85 -7.46 -14.75
C LEU A 208 -5.50 -8.16 -14.56
N LEU A 209 -4.93 -8.72 -15.62
CA LEU A 209 -3.70 -9.51 -15.58
C LEU A 209 -2.61 -8.90 -16.46
N PRO A 210 -1.37 -8.79 -15.97
CA PRO A 210 -0.24 -8.31 -16.76
C PRO A 210 0.13 -9.29 -17.89
N MET A 211 0.45 -8.74 -19.06
CA MET A 211 0.91 -9.49 -20.24
C MET A 211 2.38 -9.25 -20.56
N ALA A 212 2.84 -8.00 -20.42
CA ALA A 212 4.23 -7.63 -20.69
C ALA A 212 4.63 -6.38 -19.90
N ILE A 213 5.91 -6.30 -19.52
CA ILE A 213 6.52 -5.14 -18.88
C ILE A 213 7.77 -4.73 -19.66
N GLN A 214 7.81 -3.49 -20.12
CA GLN A 214 9.00 -2.83 -20.63
C GLN A 214 9.54 -1.89 -19.55
N ILE A 215 10.78 -2.05 -19.08
CA ILE A 215 11.30 -1.27 -17.93
C ILE A 215 11.73 0.15 -18.32
N GLN A 216 12.32 0.30 -19.50
CA GLN A 216 12.83 1.58 -20.00
C GLN A 216 12.28 1.87 -21.40
N PRO A 217 12.13 3.14 -21.81
CA PRO A 217 11.80 3.49 -23.18
C PRO A 217 12.94 3.08 -24.14
N PRO A 218 12.63 2.90 -25.44
CA PRO A 218 13.66 2.79 -26.46
C PRO A 218 14.60 3.99 -26.44
N SER A 219 15.91 3.73 -26.57
CA SER A 219 16.95 4.76 -26.59
C SER A 219 18.02 4.43 -27.63
N PRO A 220 18.88 5.38 -28.04
CA PRO A 220 19.96 5.08 -28.99
C PRO A 220 20.90 3.95 -28.54
N SER A 221 21.12 3.80 -27.22
CA SER A 221 21.91 2.71 -26.63
C SER A 221 21.14 1.39 -26.47
N SER A 222 19.81 1.44 -26.48
CA SER A 222 18.93 0.28 -26.35
C SER A 222 17.65 0.51 -27.16
N PRO A 223 17.71 0.35 -28.50
CA PRO A 223 16.61 0.70 -29.40
C PRO A 223 15.45 -0.30 -29.30
N VAL A 224 15.72 -1.53 -28.86
CA VAL A 224 14.72 -2.57 -28.60
C VAL A 224 14.92 -3.03 -27.15
N PRO A 225 14.35 -2.29 -26.17
CA PRO A 225 14.51 -2.64 -24.77
C PRO A 225 13.88 -4.00 -24.48
N THR A 226 14.49 -4.76 -23.56
CA THR A 226 13.97 -6.06 -23.15
C THR A 226 12.53 -5.94 -22.64
N LEU A 227 11.66 -6.80 -23.17
CA LEU A 227 10.32 -7.02 -22.66
C LEU A 227 10.34 -8.21 -21.72
N PHE A 228 9.79 -8.02 -20.53
CA PHE A 228 9.60 -9.07 -19.54
C PHE A 228 8.19 -9.62 -19.65
N LEU A 229 8.05 -10.93 -19.62
CA LEU A 229 6.79 -11.65 -19.74
C LEU A 229 6.52 -12.50 -18.49
N PRO A 230 5.25 -12.82 -18.16
CA PRO A 230 4.93 -13.74 -17.07
C PRO A 230 5.56 -15.15 -17.23
N SER A 231 5.95 -15.54 -18.44
CA SER A 231 6.63 -16.80 -18.74
C SER A 231 8.15 -16.78 -18.53
N ASP A 232 8.73 -15.62 -18.22
CA ASP A 232 10.17 -15.49 -17.93
C ASP A 232 10.54 -16.17 -16.60
N PRO A 233 11.84 -16.41 -16.33
CA PRO A 233 12.28 -16.94 -15.04
C PRO A 233 11.65 -16.18 -13.86
N PRO A 234 11.18 -16.87 -12.80
CA PRO A 234 10.35 -16.24 -11.76
C PRO A 234 10.93 -14.97 -11.14
N LEU A 235 12.24 -14.93 -10.91
CA LEU A 235 12.92 -13.75 -10.36
C LEU A 235 13.03 -12.59 -11.35
N ALA A 236 13.12 -12.86 -12.65
CA ALA A 236 13.15 -11.82 -13.68
C ALA A 236 11.78 -11.13 -13.78
N TRP A 237 10.70 -11.92 -13.83
CA TRP A 237 9.34 -11.38 -13.83
C TRP A 237 9.02 -10.62 -12.54
N LEU A 238 9.39 -11.17 -11.39
CA LEU A 238 9.18 -10.52 -10.10
C LEU A 238 9.93 -9.19 -10.01
N LEU A 239 11.19 -9.15 -10.46
CA LEU A 239 11.98 -7.91 -10.49
C LEU A 239 11.34 -6.84 -11.39
N ALA A 240 10.83 -7.23 -12.56
CA ALA A 240 10.13 -6.31 -13.45
C ALA A 240 8.89 -5.68 -12.78
N LYS A 241 8.10 -6.49 -12.07
CA LYS A 241 6.95 -5.99 -11.28
C LYS A 241 7.37 -5.07 -10.14
N ILE A 242 8.48 -5.36 -9.44
CA ILE A 242 9.00 -4.49 -8.38
C ILE A 242 9.38 -3.10 -8.91
N TRP A 243 10.04 -3.03 -10.08
CA TRP A 243 10.35 -1.75 -10.73
C TRP A 243 9.10 -0.96 -11.09
N VAL A 244 8.04 -1.62 -11.54
CA VAL A 244 6.74 -0.97 -11.78
C VAL A 244 6.15 -0.44 -10.47
N ARG A 245 6.12 -1.23 -9.39
CA ARG A 245 5.59 -0.76 -8.09
C ARG A 245 6.42 0.41 -7.52
N SER A 246 7.74 0.39 -7.71
CA SER A 246 8.62 1.50 -7.32
C SER A 246 8.30 2.78 -8.11
N SER A 247 8.09 2.65 -9.41
CA SER A 247 7.70 3.76 -10.31
C SER A 247 6.31 4.31 -9.97
N ASP A 248 5.37 3.43 -9.66
CA ASP A 248 4.02 3.78 -9.21
C ASP A 248 4.04 4.58 -7.91
N PHE A 249 4.87 4.18 -6.94
CA PHE A 249 5.03 4.94 -5.71
C PHE A 249 5.53 6.37 -5.96
N GLN A 250 6.49 6.57 -6.89
CA GLN A 250 6.98 7.91 -7.20
C GLN A 250 5.88 8.81 -7.79
N LEU A 251 5.14 8.31 -8.79
CA LEU A 251 4.07 9.09 -9.41
C LEU A 251 2.85 9.28 -8.51
N GLN A 252 2.51 8.26 -7.71
CA GLN A 252 1.48 8.37 -6.68
C GLN A 252 1.79 9.56 -5.77
N GLU A 253 2.94 9.56 -5.11
CA GLU A 253 3.24 10.55 -4.08
C GLU A 253 3.43 11.95 -4.67
N LEU A 254 4.12 12.07 -5.81
CA LEU A 254 4.44 13.38 -6.38
C LEU A 254 3.29 13.97 -7.20
N GLN A 255 2.75 13.21 -8.14
CA GLN A 255 1.77 13.74 -9.09
C GLN A 255 0.35 13.65 -8.55
N PHE A 256 -0.08 12.46 -8.14
CA PHE A 256 -1.50 12.24 -7.82
C PHE A 256 -1.85 12.64 -6.40
N HIS A 257 -0.93 12.50 -5.46
CA HIS A 257 -1.09 12.93 -4.08
C HIS A 257 -0.66 14.39 -3.93
N LEU A 258 0.64 14.71 -3.93
CA LEU A 258 1.11 16.07 -3.64
C LEU A 258 0.57 17.12 -4.62
N LEU A 259 0.83 16.96 -5.92
CA LEU A 259 0.46 17.97 -6.91
C LEU A 259 -1.07 18.09 -7.05
N ASN A 260 -1.75 17.00 -7.40
CA ASN A 260 -3.17 17.04 -7.78
C ASN A 260 -4.12 17.22 -6.59
N THR A 261 -3.69 16.94 -5.36
CA THR A 261 -4.51 17.21 -4.16
C THR A 261 -4.02 18.44 -3.42
N HIS A 262 -2.84 18.39 -2.81
CA HIS A 262 -2.37 19.45 -1.89
C HIS A 262 -2.09 20.76 -2.63
N LEU A 263 -1.26 20.73 -3.68
CA LEU A 263 -0.85 21.97 -4.35
C LEU A 263 -2.00 22.61 -5.13
N VAL A 264 -2.85 21.82 -5.78
CA VAL A 264 -4.07 22.34 -6.42
C VAL A 264 -5.03 22.95 -5.38
N ALA A 265 -5.24 22.28 -4.24
CA ALA A 265 -6.06 22.81 -3.17
C ALA A 265 -5.50 24.12 -2.59
N GLU A 266 -4.18 24.23 -2.45
CA GLU A 266 -3.51 25.44 -2.00
C GLU A 266 -3.76 26.62 -2.96
N VAL A 267 -3.61 26.41 -4.27
CA VAL A 267 -3.90 27.46 -5.28
C VAL A 267 -5.34 27.95 -5.14
N ILE A 268 -6.29 27.03 -4.98
CA ILE A 268 -7.71 27.37 -4.80
C ILE A 268 -7.92 28.14 -3.50
N ALA A 269 -7.28 27.74 -2.40
CA ALA A 269 -7.39 28.40 -1.11
C ALA A 269 -6.84 29.84 -1.17
N VAL A 270 -5.63 30.02 -1.69
CA VAL A 270 -4.99 31.34 -1.84
C VAL A 270 -5.82 32.26 -2.74
N ALA A 271 -6.28 31.77 -3.90
CA ALA A 271 -7.13 32.54 -4.80
C ALA A 271 -8.46 32.94 -4.14
N THR A 272 -9.07 32.02 -3.39
CA THR A 272 -10.33 32.28 -2.66
C THR A 272 -10.13 33.40 -1.63
N MET A 273 -9.09 33.31 -0.80
CA MET A 273 -8.81 34.29 0.25
C MET A 273 -8.45 35.68 -0.31
N ARG A 274 -7.77 35.73 -1.46
CA ARG A 274 -7.33 37.00 -2.06
C ARG A 274 -8.40 37.69 -2.88
N CYS A 275 -9.32 36.93 -3.47
CA CYS A 275 -10.25 37.46 -4.47
C CYS A 275 -11.72 37.45 -4.02
N LEU A 276 -12.10 36.66 -3.01
CA LEU A 276 -13.49 36.54 -2.57
C LEU A 276 -13.67 37.10 -1.15
N PRO A 277 -14.45 38.17 -0.94
CA PRO A 277 -14.73 38.68 0.39
C PRO A 277 -15.61 37.69 1.19
N GLY A 278 -15.54 37.74 2.52
CA GLY A 278 -16.25 36.78 3.40
C GLY A 278 -17.78 36.76 3.25
N LEU A 279 -18.38 37.81 2.68
CA LEU A 279 -19.81 37.87 2.36
C LEU A 279 -20.16 37.18 1.03
N HIS A 280 -19.19 36.92 0.17
CA HIS A 280 -19.40 36.37 -1.17
C HIS A 280 -19.97 34.94 -1.07
N PRO A 281 -21.04 34.59 -1.82
CA PRO A 281 -21.66 33.27 -1.73
C PRO A 281 -20.69 32.11 -1.97
N ILE A 282 -19.78 32.23 -2.94
CA ILE A 282 -18.76 31.20 -3.24
C ILE A 282 -17.77 31.02 -2.07
N PHE A 283 -17.45 32.09 -1.33
CA PHE A 283 -16.58 31.99 -0.15
C PHE A 283 -17.25 31.13 0.93
N LYS A 284 -18.55 31.34 1.18
CA LYS A 284 -19.34 30.64 2.19
C LYS A 284 -19.59 29.16 1.88
N VAL A 285 -19.59 28.78 0.59
CA VAL A 285 -19.76 27.39 0.16
C VAL A 285 -18.52 26.53 0.48
N LYS A 286 -17.32 27.12 0.56
CA LYS A 286 -16.04 26.39 0.71
C LYS A 286 -15.51 26.29 2.14
N THR A 287 -15.99 27.12 3.05
CA THR A 287 -15.55 27.16 4.46
C THR A 287 -15.78 25.87 5.29
N PRO A 288 -16.63 24.89 4.95
CA PRO A 288 -16.70 23.65 5.73
C PRO A 288 -15.69 22.57 5.32
N THR A 289 -15.03 22.68 4.16
CA THR A 289 -14.31 21.54 3.54
C THR A 289 -12.84 21.79 3.21
N SER A 290 -12.24 22.89 3.68
CA SER A 290 -10.86 23.24 3.30
C SER A 290 -9.97 23.65 4.48
N VAL A 291 -9.01 22.75 4.79
CA VAL A 291 -7.67 23.00 5.36
C VAL A 291 -7.55 23.24 6.90
N PRO A 292 -7.24 22.21 7.70
CA PRO A 292 -6.78 22.41 9.09
C PRO A 292 -5.36 23.00 9.23
N SER A 293 -4.58 23.13 8.15
CA SER A 293 -3.14 23.43 8.23
C SER A 293 -2.71 24.86 7.93
N LEU A 294 -3.59 25.75 7.46
CA LEU A 294 -3.22 27.15 7.10
C LEU A 294 -4.07 28.21 7.81
N LEU A 295 -4.97 27.83 8.72
CA LEU A 295 -6.05 28.68 9.23
C LEU A 295 -5.89 29.15 10.69
N GLU A 296 -4.68 29.24 11.23
CA GLU A 296 -4.46 30.05 12.44
C GLU A 296 -3.91 31.43 12.09
N PRO A 297 -4.75 32.49 12.10
CA PRO A 297 -4.23 33.84 12.14
C PRO A 297 -3.59 34.09 13.51
N LYS A 298 -2.38 34.65 13.51
CA LYS A 298 -1.82 35.34 14.68
C LYS A 298 -2.62 36.60 15.02
#